data_AF-A0A7C8EU47-F1
#
_entry.id   AF-A0A7C8EU47-F1
#
_cell.length_a   1.000
_cell.length_b   1.000
_cell.length_c   1.000
_cell.angle_alpha   90.00
_cell.angle_beta   90.00
_cell.angle_gamma   90.00
#
_symmetry.space_group_name_H-M   'P 1'
#
loop_
_entity.id
_entity.type
_entity.pdbx_description
1 polymer ?
#
loop_
_entity_poly.entity_id
_entity_poly.type
_entity_poly.pdbx_seq_one_letter_code
_entity_poly.pdbx_strand_id
1 'polypeptide(L)'
;MKRLIPCLLLLPVFVTISFGEIVFDYTISDTYEGSVMLNSESLLVTGAGALQIDAKGESYIEVQGTDPLQQFVGGIYTLDLDDFSILNYYDGETSLFTIYDDATATFSGGSINYISSFQDSDLIQHITFIADVDSIDLTGNLLTGDWLNDGGSFSITLLDQTGYDSVYSNINFVPEPATIALFGLGYLLLRKRT
;
A
#
# COMPACT_ATOMS: atom_id res chain seq x y z
N MET A 1 -9.40 44.26 54.08
CA MET A 1 -9.46 42.81 53.80
C MET A 1 -8.85 42.57 52.42
N LYS A 2 -7.72 41.86 52.35
CA LYS A 2 -6.96 41.62 51.11
C LYS A 2 -7.58 40.42 50.36
N ARG A 3 -7.91 40.59 49.07
CA ARG A 3 -8.47 39.52 48.22
C ARG A 3 -7.32 38.75 47.57
N LEU A 4 -7.27 37.43 47.79
CA LEU A 4 -6.32 36.51 47.16
C LEU A 4 -6.86 36.09 45.79
N ILE A 5 -6.07 36.27 44.74
CA ILE A 5 -6.32 35.75 43.39
C ILE A 5 -5.66 34.37 43.30
N PRO A 6 -6.38 33.28 42.96
CA PRO A 6 -5.74 32.00 42.70
C PRO A 6 -5.16 32.02 41.28
N CYS A 7 -3.82 31.97 41.21
CA CYS A 7 -3.07 31.80 39.97
C CYS A 7 -3.19 30.33 39.55
N LEU A 8 -3.92 30.05 38.47
CA LEU A 8 -4.06 28.73 37.88
C LEU A 8 -2.75 28.40 37.14
N LEU A 9 -1.89 27.59 37.75
CA LEU A 9 -0.68 27.05 37.14
C LEU A 9 -1.05 26.01 36.07
N LEU A 10 -0.91 26.38 34.80
CA LEU A 10 -0.96 25.46 33.65
C LEU A 10 0.39 24.72 33.56
N LEU A 11 0.40 23.46 33.98
CA LEU A 11 1.49 22.52 33.72
C LEU A 11 1.36 21.97 32.29
N PRO A 12 2.38 22.07 31.42
CA PRO A 12 2.36 21.41 30.13
C PRO A 12 2.54 19.90 30.34
N VAL A 13 1.48 19.13 30.07
CA VAL A 13 1.55 17.68 29.97
C VAL A 13 2.26 17.35 28.66
N PHE A 14 3.53 16.96 28.73
CA PHE A 14 4.22 16.34 27.61
C PHE A 14 3.60 14.96 27.38
N VAL A 15 2.68 14.85 26.42
CA VAL A 15 2.20 13.55 25.94
C VAL A 15 3.30 12.98 25.06
N THR A 16 4.09 12.05 25.61
CA THR A 16 4.96 11.20 24.80
C THR A 16 4.07 10.24 24.01
N ILE A 17 3.94 10.43 22.71
CA ILE A 17 3.33 9.46 21.80
C ILE A 17 4.34 8.32 21.68
N SER A 18 4.04 7.19 22.31
CA SER A 18 4.75 5.93 22.09
C SER A 18 4.24 5.35 20.78
N PHE A 19 5.01 5.42 19.70
CA PHE A 19 4.75 4.62 18.51
C PHE A 19 5.04 3.16 18.88
N GLY A 20 4.03 2.29 18.87
CA GLY A 20 4.26 0.85 18.97
C GLY A 20 5.04 0.41 17.74
N GLU A 21 6.12 -0.34 17.94
CA GLU A 21 6.85 -0.99 16.86
C GLU A 21 5.94 -2.08 16.28
N ILE A 22 5.63 -2.01 14.99
CA ILE A 22 4.95 -3.12 14.30
C ILE A 22 5.96 -4.27 14.27
N VAL A 23 5.61 -5.39 14.88
CA VAL A 23 6.41 -6.62 14.85
C VAL A 23 5.79 -7.53 13.81
N PHE A 24 6.55 -7.86 12.77
CA PHE A 24 6.15 -8.81 11.75
C PHE A 24 6.53 -10.24 12.18
N ASP A 25 5.71 -11.22 11.83
CA ASP A 25 5.99 -12.65 12.09
C ASP A 25 7.16 -13.14 11.25
N TYR A 26 7.28 -12.62 10.02
CA TYR A 26 8.31 -12.95 9.06
C TYR A 26 8.94 -11.71 8.44
N THR A 27 10.20 -11.84 8.01
CA THR A 27 10.89 -10.81 7.26
C THR A 27 11.75 -11.42 6.17
N ILE A 28 11.64 -10.92 4.94
CA ILE A 28 12.52 -11.24 3.82
C ILE A 28 13.40 -10.02 3.57
N SER A 29 14.70 -10.16 3.83
CA SER A 29 15.68 -9.07 3.66
C SER A 29 16.81 -9.44 2.71
N ASP A 30 17.48 -10.57 2.95
CA ASP A 30 18.77 -10.87 2.31
C ASP A 30 18.81 -12.19 1.56
N THR A 31 17.81 -13.05 1.75
CA THR A 31 17.75 -14.38 1.13
C THR A 31 16.50 -14.49 0.28
N TYR A 32 16.67 -14.93 -0.97
CA TYR A 32 15.56 -15.20 -1.85
C TYR A 32 14.80 -16.44 -1.38
N GLU A 33 13.52 -16.27 -1.09
CA GLU A 33 12.69 -17.34 -0.58
C GLU A 33 12.06 -18.16 -1.70
N GLY A 34 11.75 -19.42 -1.38
CA GLY A 34 10.97 -20.29 -2.26
C GLY A 34 9.50 -19.88 -2.25
N SER A 35 8.67 -20.67 -1.57
CA SER A 35 7.26 -20.37 -1.35
C SER A 35 7.06 -19.97 0.10
N VAL A 36 6.42 -18.82 0.29
CA VAL A 36 6.00 -18.29 1.59
C VAL A 36 4.48 -18.35 1.63
N MET A 37 3.93 -19.05 2.61
CA MET A 37 2.50 -19.17 2.80
C MET A 37 2.14 -18.58 4.16
N LEU A 38 1.29 -17.56 4.15
CA LEU A 38 0.82 -16.88 5.35
C LEU A 38 -0.64 -17.27 5.62
N ASN A 39 -0.94 -17.56 6.90
CA ASN A 39 -2.30 -17.85 7.34
C ASN A 39 -2.64 -17.03 8.59
N SER A 40 -3.15 -15.82 8.36
CA SER A 40 -3.35 -14.79 9.39
C SER A 40 -2.05 -14.36 10.07
N GLU A 41 -0.99 -14.22 9.27
CA GLU A 41 0.36 -13.87 9.70
C GLU A 41 0.84 -12.61 8.96
N SER A 42 1.88 -11.99 9.49
CA SER A 42 2.43 -10.74 8.97
C SER A 42 3.82 -10.93 8.36
N LEU A 43 4.06 -10.31 7.20
CA LEU A 43 5.32 -10.37 6.46
C LEU A 43 5.81 -8.98 6.07
N LEU A 44 7.07 -8.71 6.38
CA LEU A 44 7.81 -7.56 5.87
C LEU A 44 8.81 -8.00 4.80
N VAL A 45 8.84 -7.31 3.66
CA VAL A 45 9.83 -7.52 2.60
C VAL A 45 10.62 -6.23 2.39
N THR A 46 11.92 -6.27 2.65
CA THR A 46 12.82 -5.10 2.54
C THR A 46 13.96 -5.30 1.53
N GLY A 47 14.06 -6.49 0.94
CA GLY A 47 15.11 -6.85 -0.02
C GLY A 47 14.89 -8.27 -0.57
N ALA A 48 15.86 -8.79 -1.33
CA ALA A 48 15.79 -10.10 -1.97
C ALA A 48 14.47 -10.34 -2.73
N GLY A 49 13.59 -11.19 -2.23
CA GLY A 49 12.28 -11.49 -2.81
C GLY A 49 11.87 -12.94 -2.56
N ALA A 50 10.91 -13.42 -3.34
CA ALA A 50 10.42 -14.79 -3.24
C ALA A 50 9.95 -15.32 -4.60
N LEU A 51 9.98 -16.64 -4.78
CA LEU A 51 9.33 -17.25 -5.93
C LEU A 51 7.81 -17.12 -5.84
N GLN A 52 7.26 -17.32 -4.64
CA GLN A 52 5.82 -17.22 -4.40
C GLN A 52 5.53 -16.75 -2.99
N ILE A 53 4.58 -15.84 -2.87
CA ILE A 53 3.99 -15.42 -1.60
C ILE A 53 2.48 -15.60 -1.72
N ASP A 54 1.91 -16.48 -0.90
CA ASP A 54 0.46 -16.69 -0.79
C ASP A 54 0.00 -16.21 0.58
N ALA A 55 -0.93 -15.24 0.63
CA ALA A 55 -1.48 -14.72 1.87
C ALA A 55 -2.97 -15.03 2.00
N LYS A 56 -3.35 -15.63 3.13
CA LYS A 56 -4.74 -16.03 3.44
C LYS A 56 -5.19 -15.56 4.81
N GLY A 57 -6.47 -15.69 5.11
CA GLY A 57 -7.07 -15.20 6.35
C GLY A 57 -6.86 -13.69 6.55
N GLU A 58 -6.51 -13.28 7.76
CA GLU A 58 -6.25 -11.87 8.12
C GLU A 58 -4.77 -11.49 7.96
N SER A 59 -4.08 -12.05 6.95
CA SER A 59 -2.64 -11.80 6.76
C SER A 59 -2.34 -10.35 6.36
N TYR A 60 -1.16 -9.87 6.74
CA TYR A 60 -0.71 -8.51 6.41
C TYR A 60 0.69 -8.53 5.79
N ILE A 61 0.82 -8.00 4.58
CA ILE A 61 2.12 -7.89 3.88
C ILE A 61 2.49 -6.42 3.72
N GLU A 62 3.75 -6.13 4.01
CA GLU A 62 4.38 -4.87 3.68
C GLU A 62 5.62 -5.08 2.81
N VAL A 63 5.63 -4.50 1.61
CA VAL A 63 6.78 -4.55 0.70
C VAL A 63 7.38 -3.15 0.63
N GLN A 64 8.57 -3.00 1.21
CA GLN A 64 9.35 -1.77 1.21
C GLN A 64 10.45 -1.76 0.13
N GLY A 65 10.70 -2.90 -0.51
CA GLY A 65 11.70 -3.06 -1.55
C GLY A 65 12.05 -4.53 -1.77
N THR A 66 12.63 -4.83 -2.93
CA THR A 66 13.16 -6.14 -3.30
C THR A 66 14.48 -5.96 -4.05
N ASP A 67 15.21 -7.05 -4.27
CA ASP A 67 16.21 -7.07 -5.34
C ASP A 67 15.51 -7.03 -6.71
N PRO A 68 16.24 -6.71 -7.82
CA PRO A 68 15.65 -6.69 -9.15
C PRO A 68 15.01 -8.02 -9.54
N LEU A 69 13.90 -7.94 -10.28
CA LEU A 69 13.10 -9.10 -10.63
C LEU A 69 13.87 -10.04 -11.55
N GLN A 70 14.22 -11.18 -11.00
CA GLN A 70 14.81 -12.30 -11.72
C GLN A 70 14.38 -13.59 -11.01
N GLN A 71 13.67 -14.46 -11.75
CA GLN A 71 13.19 -15.72 -11.21
C GLN A 71 14.34 -16.51 -10.55
N PHE A 72 14.11 -16.99 -9.32
CA PHE A 72 15.11 -17.69 -8.49
C PHE A 72 16.28 -16.84 -7.97
N VAL A 73 16.23 -15.52 -8.09
CA VAL A 73 17.31 -14.62 -7.68
C VAL A 73 16.80 -13.42 -6.87
N GLY A 74 15.83 -12.68 -7.39
CA GLY A 74 15.35 -11.42 -6.79
C GLY A 74 13.95 -11.06 -7.25
N GLY A 75 13.33 -10.11 -6.54
CA GLY A 75 11.94 -9.69 -6.76
C GLY A 75 10.93 -10.74 -6.33
N ILE A 76 9.66 -10.39 -6.38
CA ILE A 76 8.58 -11.32 -6.07
C ILE A 76 8.03 -11.86 -7.40
N TYR A 77 8.17 -13.16 -7.64
CA TYR A 77 7.73 -13.71 -8.92
C TYR A 77 6.20 -13.89 -8.96
N THR A 78 5.59 -14.32 -7.86
CA THR A 78 4.13 -14.37 -7.70
C THR A 78 3.74 -13.90 -6.30
N LEU A 79 2.73 -13.04 -6.20
CA LEU A 79 2.17 -12.54 -4.94
C LEU A 79 0.64 -12.64 -5.03
N ASP A 80 0.08 -13.58 -4.28
CA ASP A 80 -1.35 -13.86 -4.28
C ASP A 80 -1.95 -13.48 -2.91
N LEU A 81 -3.03 -12.69 -2.94
CA LEU A 81 -3.82 -12.31 -1.76
C LEU A 81 -5.19 -12.96 -1.82
N ASP A 82 -5.60 -13.56 -0.71
CA ASP A 82 -6.87 -14.28 -0.56
C ASP A 82 -7.56 -13.89 0.76
N ASP A 83 -8.81 -14.32 0.94
CA ASP A 83 -9.68 -14.03 2.10
C ASP A 83 -9.75 -12.53 2.48
N PHE A 84 -9.22 -12.13 3.64
CA PHE A 84 -9.25 -10.75 4.17
C PHE A 84 -7.84 -10.14 4.24
N SER A 85 -6.90 -10.66 3.45
CA SER A 85 -5.51 -10.25 3.51
C SER A 85 -5.29 -8.83 2.99
N ILE A 86 -4.27 -8.17 3.51
CA ILE A 86 -3.95 -6.77 3.22
C ILE A 86 -2.50 -6.68 2.73
N LEU A 87 -2.30 -5.94 1.64
CA LEU A 87 -0.98 -5.58 1.12
C LEU A 87 -0.77 -4.07 1.11
N ASN A 88 0.37 -3.64 1.65
CA ASN A 88 0.95 -2.32 1.41
C ASN A 88 2.25 -2.47 0.61
N TYR A 89 2.27 -1.92 -0.60
CA TYR A 89 3.38 -2.03 -1.53
C TYR A 89 3.98 -0.65 -1.82
N TYR A 90 5.14 -0.40 -1.22
CA TYR A 90 5.82 0.89 -1.28
C TYR A 90 6.91 0.95 -2.35
N ASP A 91 7.64 -0.14 -2.56
CA ASP A 91 8.70 -0.25 -3.57
C ASP A 91 9.05 -1.73 -3.84
N GLY A 92 9.91 -1.99 -4.83
CA GLY A 92 10.37 -3.32 -5.24
C GLY A 92 9.79 -3.75 -6.58
N GLU A 93 10.18 -4.95 -7.03
CA GLU A 93 9.77 -5.49 -8.32
C GLU A 93 9.00 -6.81 -8.19
N THR A 94 7.80 -6.85 -8.75
CA THR A 94 6.91 -8.02 -8.76
C THR A 94 6.54 -8.40 -10.19
N SER A 95 6.60 -9.70 -10.52
CA SER A 95 6.16 -10.16 -11.84
C SER A 95 4.63 -10.20 -11.92
N LEU A 96 3.98 -11.00 -11.07
CA LEU A 96 2.53 -11.14 -11.08
C LEU A 96 1.97 -10.91 -9.68
N PHE A 97 1.02 -10.00 -9.60
CA PHE A 97 0.16 -9.79 -8.45
C PHE A 97 -1.25 -10.31 -8.75
N THR A 98 -1.81 -11.12 -7.86
CA THR A 98 -3.19 -11.63 -7.97
C THR A 98 -3.96 -11.35 -6.69
N ILE A 99 -5.23 -10.96 -6.82
CA ILE A 99 -6.11 -10.67 -5.68
C ILE A 99 -7.45 -11.41 -5.79
N TYR A 100 -7.84 -12.06 -4.70
CA TYR A 100 -9.05 -12.87 -4.52
C TYR A 100 -9.82 -12.44 -3.25
N ASP A 101 -11.08 -12.85 -3.16
CA ASP A 101 -12.05 -12.57 -2.09
C ASP A 101 -12.01 -11.12 -1.53
N ASP A 102 -12.20 -10.90 -0.23
CA ASP A 102 -12.29 -9.56 0.36
C ASP A 102 -10.90 -8.91 0.61
N ALA A 103 -9.84 -9.40 -0.03
CA ALA A 103 -8.50 -8.88 0.14
C ALA A 103 -8.36 -7.46 -0.42
N THR A 104 -7.39 -6.70 0.11
CA THR A 104 -7.13 -5.33 -0.34
C THR A 104 -5.64 -5.06 -0.54
N ALA A 105 -5.31 -4.20 -1.50
CA ALA A 105 -3.94 -3.81 -1.79
C ALA A 105 -3.80 -2.31 -2.03
N THR A 106 -2.76 -1.72 -1.49
CA THR A 106 -2.37 -0.32 -1.73
C THR A 106 -0.98 -0.26 -2.34
N PHE A 107 -0.85 0.39 -3.49
CA PHE A 107 0.41 0.60 -4.21
C PHE A 107 0.77 2.09 -4.21
N SER A 108 2.05 2.39 -3.93
CA SER A 108 2.56 3.76 -3.98
C SER A 108 3.95 3.88 -4.60
N GLY A 109 4.45 2.83 -5.25
CA GLY A 109 5.78 2.77 -5.84
C GLY A 109 6.14 1.39 -6.39
N GLY A 110 7.38 1.28 -6.88
CA GLY A 110 7.94 0.06 -7.44
C GLY A 110 7.45 -0.29 -8.84
N SER A 111 7.69 -1.55 -9.25
CA SER A 111 7.34 -2.09 -10.56
C SER A 111 6.54 -3.38 -10.43
N ILE A 112 5.41 -3.46 -11.14
CA ILE A 112 4.57 -4.65 -11.23
C ILE A 112 4.31 -4.94 -12.70
N ASN A 113 4.71 -6.11 -13.22
CA ASN A 113 4.50 -6.39 -14.64
C ASN A 113 3.02 -6.69 -14.95
N TYR A 114 2.37 -7.47 -14.09
CA TYR A 114 1.00 -7.95 -14.29
C TYR A 114 0.16 -7.86 -13.02
N ILE A 115 -1.10 -7.43 -13.18
CA ILE A 115 -2.12 -7.52 -12.13
C ILE A 115 -3.30 -8.33 -12.66
N SER A 116 -3.75 -9.28 -11.86
CA SER A 116 -4.99 -10.02 -12.07
C SER A 116 -5.91 -9.86 -10.86
N SER A 117 -7.21 -9.74 -11.12
CA SER A 117 -8.24 -9.56 -10.09
C SER A 117 -9.39 -10.52 -10.35
N PHE A 118 -9.83 -11.21 -9.30
CA PHE A 118 -10.99 -12.10 -9.29
C PHE A 118 -12.11 -11.50 -8.41
N GLN A 119 -12.34 -10.19 -8.57
CA GLN A 119 -13.28 -9.39 -7.76
C GLN A 119 -14.42 -8.80 -8.58
N ASP A 120 -15.57 -8.64 -7.92
CA ASP A 120 -16.69 -7.85 -8.40
C ASP A 120 -16.64 -6.44 -7.77
N SER A 121 -16.41 -5.42 -8.61
CA SER A 121 -16.13 -4.03 -8.22
C SER A 121 -17.38 -3.20 -7.88
N ASP A 122 -18.59 -3.78 -8.03
CA ASP A 122 -19.88 -3.10 -7.88
C ASP A 122 -20.13 -2.53 -6.47
N LEU A 123 -19.46 -3.05 -5.44
CA LEU A 123 -19.64 -2.62 -4.05
C LEU A 123 -18.38 -1.97 -3.45
N ILE A 124 -17.19 -2.51 -3.74
CA ILE A 124 -15.91 -2.10 -3.15
C ILE A 124 -14.82 -2.23 -4.22
N GLN A 125 -13.93 -1.24 -4.30
CA GLN A 125 -12.70 -1.35 -5.07
C GLN A 125 -11.60 -1.88 -4.16
N HIS A 126 -10.94 -2.96 -4.59
CA HIS A 126 -10.00 -3.72 -3.74
C HIS A 126 -8.56 -3.27 -3.89
N ILE A 127 -8.25 -2.51 -4.94
CA ILE A 127 -6.89 -2.05 -5.24
C ILE A 127 -6.89 -0.52 -5.18
N THR A 128 -5.94 0.06 -4.44
CA THR A 128 -5.73 1.50 -4.37
C THR A 128 -4.35 1.86 -4.91
N PHE A 129 -4.29 2.83 -5.79
CA PHE A 129 -3.06 3.40 -6.33
C PHE A 129 -2.90 4.83 -5.80
N ILE A 130 -1.77 5.09 -5.14
CA ILE A 130 -1.34 6.44 -4.77
C ILE A 130 -0.46 6.97 -5.89
N ALA A 131 -1.08 7.63 -6.86
CA ALA A 131 -0.47 8.01 -8.13
C ALA A 131 -0.90 9.42 -8.56
N ASP A 132 -0.16 10.01 -9.50
CA ASP A 132 -0.61 11.22 -10.19
C ASP A 132 -1.79 10.87 -11.10
N VAL A 133 -3.01 11.22 -10.66
CA VAL A 133 -4.26 10.91 -11.36
C VAL A 133 -4.27 11.51 -12.78
N ASP A 134 -3.60 12.64 -13.00
CA ASP A 134 -3.55 13.30 -14.31
C ASP A 134 -2.62 12.59 -15.30
N SER A 135 -1.73 11.72 -14.81
CA SER A 135 -0.80 10.92 -15.62
C SER A 135 -1.38 9.58 -16.08
N ILE A 136 -2.50 9.15 -15.50
CA ILE A 136 -3.07 7.82 -15.72
C ILE A 136 -3.60 7.68 -17.15
N ASP A 137 -3.07 6.69 -17.88
CA ASP A 137 -3.58 6.28 -19.18
C ASP A 137 -3.80 4.77 -19.23
N LEU A 138 -4.90 4.37 -19.88
CA LEU A 138 -5.22 2.97 -20.15
C LEU A 138 -5.37 2.78 -21.65
N THR A 139 -4.38 2.13 -22.26
CA THR A 139 -4.40 1.77 -23.68
C THR A 139 -4.53 0.25 -23.83
N GLY A 140 -5.74 -0.21 -24.17
CA GLY A 140 -6.05 -1.64 -24.17
C GLY A 140 -6.02 -2.19 -22.74
N ASN A 141 -5.08 -3.09 -22.46
CA ASN A 141 -4.87 -3.66 -21.13
C ASN A 141 -3.60 -3.10 -20.46
N LEU A 142 -2.92 -2.13 -21.09
CA LEU A 142 -1.72 -1.53 -20.52
C LEU A 142 -2.11 -0.27 -19.76
N LEU A 143 -1.95 -0.33 -18.44
CA LEU A 143 -2.11 0.79 -17.52
C LEU A 143 -0.75 1.45 -17.31
N THR A 144 -0.66 2.73 -17.62
CA THR A 144 0.55 3.54 -17.41
C THR A 144 0.23 4.77 -16.58
N GLY A 145 1.23 5.29 -15.89
CA GLY A 145 1.14 6.53 -15.13
C GLY A 145 2.41 6.75 -14.32
N ASP A 146 2.37 7.74 -13.45
CA ASP A 146 3.45 8.10 -12.55
C ASP A 146 3.01 7.96 -11.09
N TRP A 147 3.86 7.36 -10.26
CA TRP A 147 3.70 7.34 -8.82
C TRP A 147 3.85 8.74 -8.24
N LEU A 148 3.11 9.05 -7.19
CA LEU A 148 3.16 10.39 -6.61
C LEU A 148 4.40 10.62 -5.72
N ASN A 149 4.86 9.59 -5.01
CA ASN A 149 5.91 9.70 -3.99
C ASN A 149 7.30 9.99 -4.58
N ASP A 150 7.68 9.29 -5.64
CA ASP A 150 9.03 9.35 -6.23
C ASP A 150 9.02 9.92 -7.67
N GLY A 151 7.83 10.12 -8.26
CA GLY A 151 7.66 10.51 -9.66
C GLY A 151 8.09 9.42 -10.65
N GLY A 152 8.27 8.18 -10.19
CA GLY A 152 8.62 7.05 -11.03
C GLY A 152 7.43 6.63 -11.89
N SER A 153 7.67 6.33 -13.16
CA SER A 153 6.63 5.82 -14.04
C SER A 153 6.39 4.32 -13.82
N PHE A 154 5.14 3.90 -13.89
CA PHE A 154 4.75 2.49 -13.95
C PHE A 154 4.10 2.14 -15.29
N SER A 155 4.20 0.86 -15.64
CA SER A 155 3.61 0.27 -16.84
C SER A 155 3.21 -1.15 -16.53
N ILE A 156 1.90 -1.38 -16.36
CA ILE A 156 1.33 -2.59 -15.78
C ILE A 156 0.35 -3.18 -16.77
N THR A 157 0.47 -4.48 -17.08
CA THR A 157 -0.52 -5.17 -17.90
C THR A 157 -1.63 -5.75 -17.02
N LEU A 158 -2.86 -5.33 -17.29
CA LEU A 158 -4.07 -5.78 -16.59
C LEU A 158 -4.62 -7.06 -17.23
N LEU A 159 -4.79 -8.09 -16.42
CA LEU A 159 -5.24 -9.42 -16.84
C LEU A 159 -6.68 -9.67 -16.38
N ASP A 160 -7.65 -9.20 -17.16
CA ASP A 160 -9.07 -9.43 -16.90
C ASP A 160 -9.42 -10.92 -16.85
N GLN A 161 -10.27 -11.29 -15.90
CA GLN A 161 -10.68 -12.67 -15.67
C GLN A 161 -12.11 -12.89 -16.16
N THR A 162 -12.33 -14.02 -16.84
CA THR A 162 -13.67 -14.34 -17.35
C THR A 162 -14.61 -14.62 -16.17
N GLY A 163 -15.73 -13.89 -16.11
CA GLY A 163 -16.73 -14.05 -15.05
C GLY A 163 -16.60 -13.06 -13.90
N TYR A 164 -15.64 -12.13 -13.98
CA TYR A 164 -15.41 -11.06 -13.01
C TYR A 164 -15.37 -9.71 -13.71
N ASP A 165 -15.39 -8.64 -12.93
CA ASP A 165 -15.17 -7.29 -13.44
C ASP A 165 -13.74 -7.09 -13.97
N SER A 166 -13.55 -6.04 -14.78
CA SER A 166 -12.21 -5.73 -15.26
C SER A 166 -11.29 -5.37 -14.09
N VAL A 167 -10.00 -5.64 -14.25
CA VAL A 167 -9.01 -5.27 -13.23
C VAL A 167 -9.03 -3.75 -13.03
N TYR A 168 -9.23 -2.98 -14.11
CA TYR A 168 -9.26 -1.53 -14.05
C TYR A 168 -10.40 -0.98 -13.19
N SER A 169 -11.61 -1.56 -13.25
CA SER A 169 -12.72 -1.09 -12.41
C SER A 169 -12.53 -1.38 -10.93
N ASN A 170 -11.67 -2.36 -10.60
CA ASN A 170 -11.27 -2.67 -9.23
C ASN A 170 -10.20 -1.72 -8.66
N ILE A 171 -9.66 -0.80 -9.47
CA ILE A 171 -8.62 0.15 -9.04
C ILE A 171 -9.22 1.52 -8.71
N ASN A 172 -8.91 2.00 -7.52
CA ASN A 172 -9.15 3.37 -7.08
C ASN A 172 -7.84 4.18 -7.14
N PHE A 173 -7.85 5.34 -7.80
CA PHE A 173 -6.70 6.24 -7.85
C PHE A 173 -6.89 7.39 -6.87
N VAL A 174 -5.95 7.56 -5.94
CA VAL A 174 -6.05 8.55 -4.86
C VAL A 174 -4.80 9.45 -4.87
N PRO A 175 -4.94 10.79 -4.90
CA PRO A 175 -3.81 11.69 -4.71
C PRO A 175 -3.32 11.64 -3.25
N GLU A 176 -2.07 12.03 -2.97
CA GLU A 176 -1.43 11.83 -1.66
C GLU A 176 -2.34 12.24 -0.47
N PRO A 177 -2.56 11.33 0.51
CA PRO A 177 -3.39 11.63 1.68
C PRO A 177 -2.89 12.82 2.51
N ALA A 178 -1.57 13.05 2.54
CA ALA A 178 -0.94 14.11 3.32
C ALA A 178 -1.27 15.51 2.78
N THR A 179 -1.46 15.65 1.46
CA THR A 179 -1.76 16.93 0.82
C THR A 179 -3.12 17.47 1.28
N ILE A 180 -4.13 16.60 1.38
CA ILE A 180 -5.47 16.98 1.88
C ILE A 180 -5.39 17.39 3.35
N ALA A 181 -4.64 16.65 4.17
CA ALA A 181 -4.43 17.00 5.58
C ALA A 181 -3.69 18.35 5.74
N LEU A 182 -2.66 18.62 4.93
CA LEU A 182 -1.93 19.88 4.95
C LEU A 182 -2.79 21.06 4.50
N PHE A 183 -3.64 20.89 3.49
CA PHE A 183 -4.59 21.93 3.08
C PHE A 183 -5.66 22.18 4.13
N GLY A 184 -6.17 21.13 4.79
CA GLY A 184 -7.10 21.24 5.91
C GLY A 184 -6.50 21.96 7.12
N LEU A 185 -5.28 21.59 7.51
CA LEU A 185 -4.54 22.23 8.61
C LEU A 185 -4.12 23.66 8.25
N GLY A 186 -3.65 23.88 7.03
CA GLY A 186 -3.30 25.19 6.50
C GLY A 186 -4.49 26.15 6.52
N TYR A 187 -5.67 25.69 6.09
CA TYR A 187 -6.91 26.47 6.18
C TYR A 187 -7.27 26.83 7.63
N LEU A 188 -7.17 25.88 8.56
CA LEU A 188 -7.45 26.12 9.98
C LEU A 188 -6.48 27.13 10.62
N LEU A 189 -5.21 27.12 10.21
CA LEU A 189 -4.20 28.07 10.69
C LEU A 189 -4.40 29.48 10.11
N LEU A 190 -4.84 29.60 8.86
CA LEU A 190 -5.17 30.88 8.22
C LEU A 190 -6.43 31.52 8.82
N ARG A 191 -7.42 30.73 9.25
CA ARG A 191 -8.65 31.22 9.89
C ARG A 191 -8.42 31.99 11.20
N LYS A 192 -7.28 31.81 11.87
CA LYS A 192 -6.95 32.55 13.11
C LYS A 192 -6.33 33.94 12.89
N ARG A 193 -6.18 34.41 11.64
CA ARG A 193 -5.57 35.71 11.30
C ARG A 193 -6.49 36.73 10.61
N THR A 194 -7.78 36.43 10.48
CA THR A 194 -8.84 37.39 10.07
C THR A 194 -9.86 37.53 11.18
#